data_AF-A0A811QXR4-F1
#
_entry.id   AF-A0A811QXR4-F1
#
_cell.length_a   1.000
_cell.length_b   1.000
_cell.length_c   1.000
_cell.angle_alpha   90.00
_cell.angle_beta   90.00
_cell.angle_gamma   90.00
#
_symmetry.space_group_name_H-M   'P 1'
#
loop_
_entity.id
_entity.type
_entity.pdbx_description
1 polymer ?
#
loop_
_entity_poly.entity_id
_entity_poly.type
_entity_poly.pdbx_seq_one_letter_code
_entity_poly.pdbx_strand_id
1 'polypeptide(L)'
;MEEEPPTTGLAARDDLCSALPSLPIVLRGGALFWPPTAHESLRALALGPDVSHVASGDVLADVLTDLRLTLPSRAADGLALFFDDLLSRAQARGWFAEVVPNLACLLLRLPALLEDHYAKAGHGASEL
;
A
#
# COMPACT_ATOMS: atom_id res chain seq x y z
N MET A 1 35.65 4.83 -19.31
CA MET A 1 35.45 4.92 -17.86
C MET A 1 34.02 5.37 -17.70
N GLU A 2 33.09 4.43 -17.70
CA GLU A 2 31.67 4.76 -17.56
C GLU A 2 31.45 5.07 -16.08
N GLU A 3 31.19 6.34 -15.78
CA GLU A 3 30.71 6.78 -14.48
C GLU A 3 29.35 6.12 -14.26
N GLU A 4 29.31 5.09 -13.43
CA GLU A 4 28.07 4.61 -12.82
C GLU A 4 27.38 5.83 -12.19
N PRO A 5 26.14 6.17 -12.59
CA PRO A 5 25.46 7.31 -12.03
C PRO A 5 25.34 7.13 -10.51
N PRO A 6 25.45 8.21 -9.72
CA PRO A 6 25.35 8.11 -8.27
C PRO A 6 24.06 7.39 -7.93
N THR A 7 24.18 6.24 -7.26
CA THR A 7 23.04 5.50 -6.72
C THR A 7 22.21 6.50 -5.95
N THR A 8 21.00 6.76 -6.45
CA THR A 8 20.12 7.78 -5.92
C THR A 8 19.97 7.55 -4.42
N GLY A 9 19.95 8.60 -3.59
CA GLY A 9 20.14 8.48 -2.13
C GLY A 9 19.27 7.42 -1.43
N LEU A 10 18.09 7.10 -1.97
CA LEU A 10 17.23 6.02 -1.50
C LEU A 10 17.76 4.60 -1.79
N ALA A 11 18.38 4.38 -2.94
CA ALA A 11 18.95 3.08 -3.34
C ALA A 11 20.21 2.71 -2.54
N ALA A 12 20.85 3.71 -1.91
CA ALA A 12 21.99 3.52 -1.02
C ALA A 12 21.57 3.17 0.44
N ARG A 13 20.26 3.11 0.73
CA ARG A 13 19.71 2.84 2.06
C ARG A 13 19.51 1.34 2.26
N ASP A 14 20.49 0.66 2.85
CA ASP A 14 20.43 -0.78 3.15
C ASP A 14 19.22 -1.16 4.02
N ASP A 15 18.84 -0.30 4.95
CA ASP A 15 17.64 -0.46 5.78
C ASP A 15 16.35 -0.50 4.94
N LEU A 16 16.19 0.43 3.99
CA LEU A 16 15.07 0.40 3.05
C LEU A 16 15.16 -0.84 2.13
N CYS A 17 16.31 -1.07 1.52
CA CYS A 17 16.51 -2.17 0.56
C CYS A 17 16.22 -3.54 1.19
N SER A 18 16.56 -3.74 2.46
CA SER A 18 16.25 -4.98 3.19
C SER A 18 14.75 -5.13 3.51
N ALA A 19 14.01 -4.03 3.67
CA ALA A 19 12.57 -4.04 3.91
C ALA A 19 11.73 -4.17 2.63
N LEU A 20 12.22 -3.67 1.47
CA LEU A 20 11.49 -3.66 0.20
C LEU A 20 10.88 -5.01 -0.21
N PRO A 21 11.54 -6.18 -0.04
CA PRO A 21 10.93 -7.47 -0.38
C PRO A 21 9.64 -7.79 0.40
N SER A 22 9.44 -7.16 1.56
CA SER A 22 8.25 -7.32 2.39
C SER A 22 7.17 -6.27 2.13
N LEU A 23 7.47 -5.25 1.31
CA LEU A 23 6.57 -4.16 1.01
C LEU A 23 5.98 -4.31 -0.41
N PRO A 24 4.72 -3.91 -0.62
CA PRO A 24 4.07 -3.99 -1.93
C PRO A 24 4.49 -2.85 -2.89
N ILE A 25 5.54 -2.09 -2.57
CA ILE A 25 6.07 -0.97 -3.35
C ILE A 25 7.42 -1.34 -3.98
N VAL A 26 7.75 -0.70 -5.08
CA VAL A 26 8.98 -0.94 -5.84
C VAL A 26 9.85 0.31 -5.88
N LEU A 27 11.16 0.12 -5.77
CA LEU A 27 12.14 1.18 -5.99
C LEU A 27 12.56 1.17 -7.47
N ARG A 28 12.39 2.29 -8.18
CA ARG A 28 12.81 2.44 -9.58
C ARG A 28 13.40 3.83 -9.79
N GLY A 29 14.64 3.89 -10.28
CA GLY A 29 15.30 5.18 -10.56
C GLY A 29 15.43 6.08 -9.33
N GLY A 30 15.51 5.50 -8.13
CA GLY A 30 15.64 6.24 -6.88
C GLY A 30 14.36 6.75 -6.23
N ALA A 31 13.20 6.43 -6.80
CA ALA A 31 11.89 6.77 -6.23
C ALA A 31 11.04 5.51 -6.01
N LEU A 32 10.13 5.59 -5.03
CA LEU A 32 9.24 4.52 -4.63
C LEU A 32 7.90 4.64 -5.35
N PHE A 33 7.39 3.51 -5.82
CA PHE A 33 6.13 3.46 -6.56
C PHE A 33 5.31 2.25 -6.19
N TRP A 34 3.99 2.39 -6.26
CA TRP A 34 3.11 1.24 -6.37
C TRP A 34 3.20 0.65 -7.79
N PRO A 35 3.16 -0.68 -7.94
CA PRO A 35 2.92 -1.30 -9.23
C PRO A 35 1.66 -0.72 -9.91
N PRO A 36 1.62 -0.53 -11.25
CA PRO A 36 0.50 0.14 -11.91
C PRO A 36 -0.87 -0.43 -11.55
N THR A 37 -1.02 -1.76 -11.58
CA THR A 37 -2.27 -2.46 -11.21
C THR A 37 -2.67 -2.16 -9.76
N ALA A 38 -1.73 -2.26 -8.81
CA ALA A 38 -2.02 -1.97 -7.41
C ALA A 38 -2.39 -0.50 -7.18
N HIS A 39 -1.74 0.41 -7.90
CA HIS A 39 -2.02 1.84 -7.83
C HIS A 39 -3.43 2.19 -8.34
N GLU A 40 -3.87 1.55 -9.42
CA GLU A 40 -5.23 1.70 -9.96
C GLU A 40 -6.28 1.15 -8.99
N SER A 41 -6.06 -0.05 -8.44
CA SER A 41 -6.94 -0.63 -7.41
C SER A 41 -7.04 0.25 -6.17
N LEU A 42 -5.92 0.82 -5.70
CA LEU A 42 -5.91 1.77 -4.58
C LEU A 42 -6.69 3.06 -4.89
N ARG A 43 -6.55 3.60 -6.11
CA ARG A 43 -7.32 4.78 -6.54
C ARG A 43 -8.82 4.49 -6.57
N ALA A 44 -9.21 3.34 -7.11
CA ALA A 44 -10.62 2.94 -7.13
C ALA A 44 -11.16 2.80 -5.71
N LEU A 45 -10.43 2.08 -4.82
CA LEU A 45 -10.79 1.94 -3.41
C LEU A 45 -10.94 3.30 -2.70
N ALA A 46 -10.02 4.23 -2.95
CA ALA A 46 -10.04 5.57 -2.36
C ALA A 46 -11.26 6.40 -2.79
N LEU A 47 -11.86 6.11 -3.95
CA LEU A 47 -13.08 6.75 -4.43
C LEU A 47 -14.36 6.14 -3.85
N GLY A 48 -14.25 5.04 -3.10
CA GLY A 48 -15.37 4.40 -2.44
C GLY A 48 -15.97 3.22 -3.22
N PRO A 49 -16.98 2.56 -2.64
CA PRO A 49 -17.54 1.31 -3.13
C PRO A 49 -18.33 1.47 -4.45
N ASP A 50 -18.80 2.68 -4.76
CA ASP A 50 -19.51 2.96 -6.01
C ASP A 50 -18.58 2.91 -7.24
N VAL A 51 -17.28 3.13 -7.03
CA VAL A 51 -16.24 3.09 -8.07
C VAL A 51 -15.43 1.80 -8.01
N SER A 52 -15.07 1.35 -6.80
CA SER A 52 -14.26 0.14 -6.62
C SER A 52 -15.07 -1.16 -6.71
N HIS A 53 -16.39 -1.07 -6.56
CA HIS A 53 -17.29 -2.21 -6.41
C HIS A 53 -16.98 -3.13 -5.20
N VAL A 54 -16.12 -2.68 -4.28
CA VAL A 54 -15.76 -3.42 -3.06
C VAL A 54 -16.78 -3.14 -1.97
N ALA A 55 -17.70 -4.08 -1.76
CA ALA A 55 -18.79 -3.94 -0.79
C ALA A 55 -18.97 -5.16 0.13
N SER A 56 -18.06 -6.14 0.05
CA SER A 56 -18.09 -7.39 0.81
C SER A 56 -16.68 -7.86 1.14
N GLY A 57 -16.56 -8.79 2.09
CA GLY A 57 -15.29 -9.27 2.59
C GLY A 57 -14.50 -10.12 1.59
N ASP A 58 -15.18 -10.93 0.79
CA ASP A 58 -14.59 -11.74 -0.29
C ASP A 58 -13.96 -10.86 -1.39
N VAL A 59 -14.70 -9.87 -1.89
CA VAL A 59 -14.22 -8.92 -2.90
C VAL A 59 -13.07 -8.07 -2.36
N LEU A 60 -13.11 -7.71 -1.07
CA LEU A 60 -11.98 -7.03 -0.43
C LEU A 60 -10.72 -7.91 -0.44
N ALA A 61 -10.85 -9.21 -0.17
CA ALA A 61 -9.72 -10.15 -0.17
C ALA A 61 -9.07 -10.27 -1.56
N ASP A 62 -9.89 -10.30 -2.62
CA ASP A 62 -9.40 -10.28 -4.01
C ASP A 62 -8.57 -9.02 -4.29
N VAL A 63 -9.09 -7.85 -3.92
CA VAL A 63 -8.36 -6.58 -4.12
C VAL A 63 -7.07 -6.54 -3.30
N LEU A 64 -7.08 -7.01 -2.06
CA LEU A 64 -5.84 -7.07 -1.26
C LEU A 64 -4.79 -8.00 -1.87
N THR A 65 -5.22 -9.07 -2.55
CA THR A 65 -4.33 -9.95 -3.31
C THR A 65 -3.74 -9.22 -4.53
N ASP A 66 -4.53 -8.43 -5.24
CA ASP A 66 -4.07 -7.57 -6.35
C ASP A 66 -3.08 -6.48 -5.89
N LEU A 67 -3.22 -6.02 -4.65
CA LEU A 67 -2.25 -5.14 -3.99
C LEU A 67 -0.94 -5.85 -3.61
N ARG A 68 -0.80 -7.13 -3.98
CA ARG A 68 0.35 -8.00 -3.66
C ARG A 68 0.58 -8.13 -2.15
N LEU A 69 -0.47 -7.95 -1.35
CA LEU A 69 -0.39 -8.24 0.07
C LEU A 69 -0.44 -9.76 0.23
N THR A 70 0.58 -10.32 0.89
CA THR A 70 0.60 -11.74 1.19
C THR A 70 -0.48 -12.06 2.22
N LEU A 71 -1.59 -12.63 1.75
CA LEU A 71 -2.69 -13.04 2.60
C LEU A 71 -2.55 -14.52 3.00
N PRO A 72 -2.91 -14.88 4.25
CA PRO A 72 -3.10 -16.28 4.63
C PRO A 72 -4.17 -16.96 3.76
N SER A 73 -4.09 -18.29 3.60
CA SER A 73 -5.01 -19.06 2.76
C SER A 73 -6.49 -18.95 3.13
N ARG A 74 -6.81 -18.58 4.38
CA ARG A 74 -8.18 -18.38 4.88
C ARG A 74 -8.55 -16.91 5.10
N ALA A 75 -7.75 -15.97 4.58
CA ALA A 75 -8.02 -14.56 4.75
C ALA A 75 -9.34 -14.15 4.10
N ALA A 76 -9.64 -14.68 2.90
CA ALA A 76 -10.91 -14.43 2.22
C ALA A 76 -12.10 -14.91 3.06
N ASP A 77 -12.05 -16.15 3.55
CA ASP A 77 -13.10 -16.70 4.43
C ASP A 77 -13.29 -15.85 5.70
N GLY A 78 -12.18 -15.42 6.31
CA GLY A 78 -12.23 -14.59 7.52
C GLY A 78 -12.78 -13.19 7.29
N LEU A 79 -12.42 -12.56 6.17
CA LEU A 79 -12.94 -11.26 5.78
C LEU A 79 -14.43 -11.35 5.43
N ALA A 80 -14.85 -12.35 4.66
CA ALA A 80 -16.25 -12.60 4.35
C ALA A 80 -17.08 -12.84 5.62
N LEU A 81 -16.63 -13.75 6.50
CA LEU A 81 -17.28 -14.00 7.79
C LEU A 81 -17.43 -12.71 8.61
N PHE A 82 -16.38 -11.90 8.70
CA PHE A 82 -16.42 -10.69 9.50
C PHE A 82 -17.35 -9.63 8.91
N PHE A 83 -17.20 -9.28 7.64
CA PHE A 83 -17.92 -8.19 7.01
C PHE A 83 -19.35 -8.55 6.61
N ASP A 84 -19.58 -9.79 6.19
CA ASP A 84 -20.82 -10.20 5.56
C ASP A 84 -21.76 -10.89 6.56
N ASP A 85 -21.21 -11.64 7.53
CA ASP A 85 -22.01 -12.42 8.50
C ASP A 85 -22.04 -11.82 9.91
N LEU A 86 -20.91 -11.30 10.42
CA LEU A 86 -20.81 -10.85 11.83
C LEU A 86 -21.17 -9.39 12.04
N LEU A 87 -20.85 -8.51 11.08
CA LEU A 87 -21.22 -7.11 11.15
C LEU A 87 -22.69 -6.91 10.77
N SER A 88 -23.36 -5.96 11.43
CA SER A 88 -24.63 -5.49 10.91
C SER A 88 -24.42 -4.80 9.55
N ARG A 89 -25.43 -4.88 8.68
CA ARG A 89 -25.39 -4.24 7.36
C ARG A 89 -25.01 -2.75 7.40
N ALA A 90 -25.45 -2.03 8.43
CA ALA A 90 -25.12 -0.62 8.61
C ALA A 90 -23.64 -0.41 8.95
N GLN A 91 -23.07 -1.26 9.80
CA GLN A 91 -21.65 -1.21 10.16
C GLN A 91 -20.77 -1.61 8.97
N ALA A 92 -21.09 -2.70 8.28
CA ALA A 92 -20.36 -3.14 7.09
C ALA A 92 -20.34 -2.03 6.02
N ARG A 93 -21.50 -1.41 5.75
CA ARG A 93 -21.59 -0.26 4.83
C ARG A 93 -20.72 0.91 5.28
N GLY A 94 -20.68 1.23 6.57
CA GLY A 94 -19.80 2.28 7.10
C GLY A 94 -18.31 1.98 6.86
N TRP A 95 -17.91 0.72 7.04
CA TRP A 95 -16.54 0.28 6.74
C TRP A 95 -16.17 0.48 5.28
N PHE A 96 -16.99 0.01 4.34
CA PHE A 96 -16.69 0.12 2.92
C PHE A 96 -16.85 1.54 2.37
N ALA A 97 -17.73 2.36 2.95
CA ALA A 97 -17.94 3.74 2.51
C ALA A 97 -16.91 4.73 3.06
N GLU A 98 -16.35 4.48 4.24
CA GLU A 98 -15.49 5.47 4.93
C GLU A 98 -14.13 4.89 5.31
N VAL A 99 -14.09 3.74 5.99
CA VAL A 99 -12.84 3.25 6.57
C VAL A 99 -11.90 2.71 5.49
N VAL A 100 -12.38 1.81 4.64
CA VAL A 100 -11.57 1.23 3.55
C VAL A 100 -11.04 2.30 2.58
N PRO A 101 -11.85 3.27 2.11
CA PRO A 101 -11.36 4.35 1.27
C PRO A 101 -10.30 5.23 1.95
N ASN A 102 -10.47 5.56 3.23
CA ASN A 102 -9.47 6.33 3.97
C ASN A 102 -8.14 5.58 4.14
N LEU A 103 -8.20 4.26 4.36
CA LEU A 103 -7.00 3.42 4.38
C LEU A 103 -6.32 3.39 3.01
N ALA A 104 -7.08 3.30 1.91
CA ALA A 104 -6.53 3.35 0.56
C ALA A 104 -5.86 4.71 0.26
N CYS A 105 -6.47 5.83 0.67
CA CYS A 105 -5.87 7.16 0.59
C CYS A 105 -4.54 7.24 1.35
N LEU A 106 -4.44 6.61 2.52
CA LEU A 106 -3.18 6.54 3.27
C LEU A 106 -2.13 5.72 2.52
N LEU A 107 -2.51 4.55 1.99
CA LEU A 107 -1.61 3.68 1.22
C LEU A 107 -1.10 4.37 -0.06
N LEU A 108 -1.92 5.15 -0.76
CA LEU A 108 -1.49 5.96 -1.91
C LEU A 108 -0.38 6.95 -1.57
N ARG A 109 -0.33 7.42 -0.31
CA ARG A 109 0.69 8.35 0.18
C ARG A 109 1.94 7.65 0.71
N LEU A 110 1.90 6.32 0.90
CA LEU A 110 2.99 5.54 1.50
C LEU A 110 4.35 5.77 0.81
N PRO A 111 4.48 5.76 -0.53
CA PRO A 111 5.78 5.99 -1.17
C PRO A 111 6.38 7.35 -0.81
N ALA A 112 5.59 8.42 -0.90
CA ALA A 112 6.03 9.78 -0.56
C ALA A 112 6.36 9.92 0.93
N LEU A 113 5.62 9.27 1.82
CA LEU A 113 5.90 9.26 3.26
C LEU A 113 7.22 8.55 3.58
N LEU A 114 7.53 7.46 2.88
CA LEU A 114 8.81 6.76 3.04
C LEU A 114 9.96 7.59 2.48
N GLU A 115 9.79 8.19 1.30
CA GLU A 115 10.81 9.09 0.73
C GLU A 115 11.14 10.26 1.67
N ASP A 116 10.12 10.93 2.22
CA ASP A 116 10.30 12.02 3.20
C ASP A 116 11.00 11.53 4.48
N HIS A 117 10.65 10.33 4.97
CA HIS A 117 11.31 9.73 6.13
C HIS A 117 12.82 9.51 5.88
N TYR A 118 13.18 8.90 4.76
CA TYR A 118 14.58 8.60 4.43
C TYR A 118 15.39 9.85 4.05
N ALA A 119 14.76 10.85 3.42
CA ALA A 119 15.39 12.15 3.18
C ALA A 119 15.77 12.83 4.50
N LYS A 120 14.85 12.86 5.48
CA LYS A 120 15.11 13.43 6.81
C LYS A 120 16.18 12.65 7.57
N ALA A 121 16.16 11.32 7.48
CA ALA A 121 17.17 10.48 8.12
C ALA A 121 18.57 10.66 7.52
N GLY A 122 18.69 11.03 6.24
CA GLY A 122 19.96 11.33 5.58
C GLY A 122 20.55 12.70 5.97
N HIS A 123 19.70 13.70 6.23
CA HIS A 123 20.16 15.03 6.64
C HIS A 123 20.80 15.08 8.04
N GLY A 124 20.42 14.17 8.95
CA GLY A 124 21.00 14.10 10.29
C GLY A 124 22.45 13.60 10.35
N ALA A 125 22.96 13.00 9.26
CA ALA A 125 24.33 12.46 9.21
C ALA A 125 25.35 13.44 8.61
N SER A 126 24.90 14.60 8.09
CA SER A 126 25.77 15.56 7.41
C SER A 126 26.14 16.78 8.25
N GLU A 127 25.75 16.82 9.54
CA GLU A 127 26.07 17.90 10.50
C GLU A 127 27.15 17.53 11.54
N LEU A 128 27.93 16.48 11.28
CA LEU A 128 29.10 16.09 12.09
C LEU A 128 30.36 16.06 11.22
#